data_AF-A0A2D7FMJ2-F1
#
_entry.id   AF-A0A2D7FMJ2-F1
#
_cell.length_a   1.000
_cell.length_b   1.000
_cell.length_c   1.000
_cell.angle_alpha   90.00
_cell.angle_beta   90.00
_cell.angle_gamma   90.00
#
_symmetry.space_group_name_H-M   'P 1'
#
loop_
_entity.id
_entity.type
_entity.pdbx_description
1 polymer ?
#
loop_
_entity_poly.entity_id
_entity_poly.type
_entity_poly.pdbx_seq_one_letter_code
_entity_poly.pdbx_strand_id
1 'polypeptide(L)' 'MSPRLREIIRFVTIGLAFGLVWATVQYVNDQIRDFTVLIGPVLVFGVVGLLMWMLRQAVVYIRNR' A
#
# COMPACT_ATOMS: atom_id res chain seq x y z
N MET A 1 -17.31 7.98 10.49
CA MET A 1 -16.45 7.66 9.33
C MET A 1 -17.26 6.85 8.33
N SER A 2 -17.32 7.26 7.06
CA SER A 2 -18.12 6.54 6.05
C SER A 2 -17.52 5.15 5.74
N PRO A 3 -18.33 4.14 5.37
CA PRO A 3 -17.84 2.79 5.07
C PRO A 3 -16.78 2.78 3.95
N ARG A 4 -16.95 3.62 2.92
CA ARG A 4 -15.98 3.76 1.81
C ARG A 4 -14.63 4.29 2.28
N LEU A 5 -14.64 5.32 3.14
CA LEU A 5 -13.39 5.87 3.67
C LEU A 5 -12.66 4.83 4.53
N ARG A 6 -13.40 4.00 5.29
CA ARG A 6 -12.81 2.91 6.09
C ARG A 6 -12.13 1.87 5.21
N GLU A 7 -12.74 1.51 4.08
CA GLU A 7 -12.11 0.61 3.10
C GLU A 7 -10.84 1.21 2.50
N ILE A 8 -10.88 2.47 2.06
CA ILE A 8 -9.71 3.15 1.48
C ILE A 8 -8.54 3.13 2.47
N ILE A 9 -8.78 3.56 3.71
CA ILE A 9 -7.75 3.57 4.74
C ILE A 9 -7.21 2.15 4.97
N ARG A 10 -8.08 1.13 5.05
CA ARG A 10 -7.64 -0.25 5.22
C ARG A 10 -6.69 -0.70 4.10
N PHE A 11 -7.03 -0.44 2.84
CA PHE A 11 -6.18 -0.82 1.71
C PHE A 11 -4.84 -0.09 1.70
N VAL A 12 -4.85 1.22 1.97
CA VAL A 12 -3.63 2.02 2.07
C VAL A 12 -2.76 1.56 3.23
N THR A 13 -3.35 1.31 4.42
CA THR A 13 -2.61 0.82 5.59
C THR A 13 -1.99 -0.55 5.33
N ILE A 14 -2.68 -1.46 4.65
CA ILE A 14 -2.11 -2.76 4.25
C ILE A 14 -0.90 -2.54 3.34
N GLY A 15 -1.01 -1.66 2.34
CA GLY A 15 0.10 -1.31 1.44
C GLY A 15 1.29 -0.74 2.21
N LEU A 16 1.06 0.27 3.05
CA LEU A 16 2.12 0.88 3.87
C LEU A 16 2.79 -0.13 4.81
N ALA A 17 2.02 -1.03 5.43
CA ALA A 17 2.56 -2.08 6.30
C ALA A 17 3.47 -3.06 5.52
N PHE A 18 3.04 -3.47 4.32
CA PHE A 18 3.88 -4.27 3.43
C PHE A 18 5.17 -3.55 3.05
N GLY A 19 5.08 -2.27 2.70
CA GLY A 19 6.25 -1.46 2.38
C GLY A 19 7.21 -1.32 3.54
N LEU A 20 6.70 -1.20 4.77
CA LEU A 20 7.52 -1.15 5.98
C LEU A 20 8.26 -2.47 6.24
N VAL A 21 7.58 -3.61 6.08
CA VAL A 21 8.20 -4.92 6.21
C VAL A 21 9.29 -5.09 5.16
N TRP A 22 9.00 -4.76 3.90
CA TRP A 22 9.99 -4.82 2.82
C TRP A 22 11.21 -3.94 3.12
N ALA A 23 10.98 -2.68 3.53
CA ALA A 23 12.06 -1.77 3.90
C ALA A 23 12.93 -2.32 5.03
N THR A 24 12.31 -2.94 6.03
CA THR A 24 13.01 -3.59 7.15
C THR A 24 13.89 -4.74 6.64
N VAL A 25 13.37 -5.59 5.74
CA VAL A 25 14.14 -6.69 5.15
C VAL A 25 15.36 -6.15 4.40
N GLN A 26 15.22 -5.07 3.63
CA GLN A 26 16.35 -4.49 2.90
C GLN A 26 17.41 -3.86 3.80
N TYR A 27 16.98 -3.26 4.91
CA TYR A 27 17.88 -2.74 5.92
C TYR A 27 18.65 -3.88 6.61
N VAL A 28 17.96 -4.94 7.03
CA VAL A 28 18.55 -6.10 7.72
C VAL A 28 19.51 -6.88 6.81
N ASN A 29 19.21 -6.96 5.51
CA ASN A 29 20.06 -7.63 4.53
C ASN A 29 21.23 -6.77 4.03
N ASP A 30 21.48 -5.61 4.65
CA ASP A 30 22.53 -4.66 4.26
C ASP A 30 22.46 -4.16 2.81
N GLN A 31 21.32 -4.32 2.12
CA GLN A 31 21.14 -3.84 0.75
C GLN A 31 20.96 -2.32 0.70
N ILE A 32 20.24 -1.76 1.67
CA ILE A 32 19.95 -0.32 1.75
C ILE A 32 20.12 0.15 3.19
N ARG A 33 21.09 1.03 3.45
CA ARG A 33 21.38 1.56 4.79
C ARG A 33 20.89 2.98 5.03
N ASP A 34 20.56 3.72 3.97
CA ASP A 34 20.00 5.07 4.10
C ASP A 34 18.49 5.00 4.33
N PHE A 35 18.05 5.47 5.50
CA PHE A 35 16.65 5.56 5.87
C PHE A 35 15.82 6.41 4.90
N THR A 36 16.42 7.44 4.30
CA THR A 36 15.73 8.32 3.34
C THR A 36 15.28 7.54 2.11
N VAL A 37 16.10 6.59 1.66
CA VAL A 37 15.81 5.73 0.50
C VAL A 37 14.69 4.74 0.81
N LEU A 38 14.54 4.31 2.06
CA LEU A 38 13.50 3.36 2.50
C LEU A 38 12.09 3.98 2.53
N ILE A 39 11.97 5.31 2.65
CA ILE A 39 10.67 6.01 2.64
C ILE A 39 9.97 5.85 1.29
N GLY A 40 10.73 5.92 0.19
CA GLY A 40 10.19 5.80 -1.18
C GLY A 40 9.39 4.52 -1.39
N PRO A 41 9.97 3.33 -1.16
CA PRO A 41 9.28 2.05 -1.23
C PRO A 41 8.00 2.00 -0.38
N VAL A 42 8.03 2.49 0.87
CA VAL A 42 6.85 2.50 1.75
C VAL A 42 5.71 3.29 1.11
N LEU A 43 5.99 4.49 0.60
CA LEU A 43 4.99 5.31 -0.10
C LEU A 43 4.48 4.63 -1.37
N VAL A 44 5.36 3.99 -2.16
CA VAL A 44 4.97 3.24 -3.36
C VAL A 44 3.97 2.15 -3.01
N PHE A 45 4.24 1.33 -2.00
CA PHE A 45 3.31 0.28 -1.59
C PHE A 45 1.98 0.84 -1.05
N GLY A 46 2.00 1.99 -0.36
CA GLY A 46 0.77 2.70 0.03
C GLY A 46 -0.09 3.12 -1.16
N VAL A 47 0.53 3.66 -2.22
CA VAL A 47 -0.14 4.02 -3.48
C VAL A 47 -0.67 2.78 -4.19
N VAL A 48 0.08 1.69 -4.23
CA VAL A 48 -0.39 0.40 -4.77
C VAL A 48 -1.63 -0.08 -4.02
N GLY A 49 -1.66 0.04 -2.69
CA GLY A 49 -2.86 -0.27 -1.90
C GLY A 49 -4.09 0.52 -2.37
N LEU A 50 -3.94 1.83 -2.62
CA LEU A 50 -5.01 2.67 -3.16
C LEU A 50 -5.45 2.24 -4.56
N LEU A 51 -4.51 1.91 -5.45
CA LEU A 51 -4.80 1.43 -6.80
C LEU A 51 -5.57 0.11 -6.77
N MET A 52 -5.20 -0.81 -5.86
CA MET A 52 -5.90 -2.07 -5.68
C MET A 52 -7.34 -1.87 -5.19
N TRP A 53 -7.57 -0.88 -4.32
CA TRP A 53 -8.93 -0.50 -3.95
C TRP A 53 -9.72 0.02 -5.15
N MET A 54 -9.12 0.90 -5.97
CA MET A 54 -9.78 1.43 -7.18
C MET A 54 -10.12 0.32 -8.18
N LEU A 55 -9.19 -0.61 -8.42
CA LEU A 55 -9.39 -1.76 -9.29
C LEU A 55 -10.55 -2.63 -8.79
N ARG A 56 -10.62 -2.89 -7.48
CA ARG A 56 -11.75 -3.62 -6.88
C ARG A 56 -13.07 -2.91 -7.15
N GLN A 57 -13.14 -1.59 -7.00
CA GLN A 57 -14.37 -0.83 -7.28
C GLN A 57 -14.77 -0.96 -8.77
N ALA A 58 -13.80 -0.86 -9.68
CA ALA A 58 -14.05 -1.04 -11.11
C ALA A 58 -14.60 -2.43 -11.44
N VAL A 59 -14.01 -3.49 -10.87
CA VAL A 59 -14.48 -4.87 -11.05
C VAL A 59 -15.90 -5.06 -10.52
N VAL A 60 -16.21 -4.55 -9.32
CA VAL A 60 -17.55 -4.63 -8.73
C VAL A 60 -18.57 -3.87 -9.56
N TYR A 61 -18.21 -2.69 -10.07
CA TYR A 61 -19.07 -1.89 -10.93
C TYR A 61 -19.38 -2.60 -12.25
N ILE A 62 -18.38 -3.21 -12.90
CA ILE A 62 -18.57 -3.97 -14.14
C ILE A 62 -19.41 -5.21 -13.90
N ARG A 63 -19.18 -5.94 -12.80
CA ARG A 63 -19.91 -7.17 -12.47
C ARG A 63 -21.39 -6.94 -12.16
N ASN A 64 -21.74 -5.80 -11.56
CA ASN A 64 -23.12 -5.47 -11.18
C ASN A 64 -23.90 -4.78 -12.32
N ARG A 65 -23.37 -4.82 -13.54
CA ARG A 65 -23.97 -4.27 -14.75
C ARG A 65 -24.37 -5.41 -15.69
#